data_AF-A0A131YT05-F1
#
_entry.id   AF-A0A131YT05-F1
#
_cell.length_a   1.000
_cell.length_b   1.000
_cell.length_c   1.000
_cell.angle_alpha   90.00
_cell.angle_beta   90.00
_cell.angle_gamma   90.00
#
_symmetry.space_group_name_H-M   'P 1'
#
loop_
_entity.id
_entity.type
_entity.pdbx_description
1 polymer ?
#
loop_
_entity_poly.entity_id
_entity_poly.type
_entity_poly.pdbx_seq_one_letter_code
_entity_poly.pdbx_strand_id
1 'polypeptide(L)'
;MTFRFIVFYRSYYYKRKKLSFRLEGEFVPRQKGRMTIISKAGTLNRTEEIICMSKRFICAVVRVTPNFGSYVKMYDLRIRNSTTREPIESKCLDIFKSRAGRKIYVLYQNRCQYLPQDIK
;
A
#
# COMPACT_ATOMS: atom_id res chain seq x y z
N MET A 1 10.85 6.16 22.58
CA MET A 1 9.45 5.71 22.44
C MET A 1 9.35 4.82 21.20
N THR A 2 9.24 3.50 21.36
CA THR A 2 9.04 2.57 20.25
C THR A 2 7.55 2.28 20.17
N PHE A 3 6.87 2.86 19.18
CA PHE A 3 5.46 2.56 18.94
C PHE A 3 5.30 1.09 18.55
N ARG A 4 4.45 0.35 19.27
CA ARG A 4 4.16 -1.07 18.98
C ARG A 4 3.17 -1.22 17.81
N PHE A 5 2.26 -0.27 17.64
CA PHE A 5 1.27 -0.27 16.58
C PHE A 5 0.95 1.15 16.09
N ILE A 6 0.24 1.23 14.97
CA ILE A 6 -0.32 2.46 14.40
C ILE A 6 -1.76 2.21 13.96
N VAL A 7 -2.64 3.17 14.21
CA VAL A 7 -4.01 3.19 13.67
C VAL A 7 -4.07 4.17 12.52
N PHE A 8 -4.62 3.75 11.38
CA PHE A 8 -4.73 4.59 10.20
C PHE A 8 -5.97 4.26 9.38
N TYR A 9 -6.40 5.22 8.55
CA TYR A 9 -7.45 4.99 7.57
C TYR A 9 -6.84 4.64 6.22
N ARG A 10 -7.41 3.66 5.53
CA ARG A 10 -7.05 3.34 4.16
C ARG A 10 -8.30 3.31 3.30
N SER A 11 -8.23 4.03 2.18
CA SER A 11 -9.27 4.00 1.16
C SER A 11 -8.85 3.15 -0.04
N TYR A 12 -9.79 2.39 -0.57
CA TYR A 12 -9.66 1.62 -1.81
C TYR A 12 -10.68 2.14 -2.80
N TYR A 13 -10.26 2.26 -4.06
CA TYR A 13 -11.16 2.60 -5.15
C TYR A 13 -11.47 1.33 -5.94
N TYR A 14 -12.73 0.91 -5.92
CA TYR A 14 -13.20 -0.27 -6.63
C TYR A 14 -14.55 0.02 -7.29
N LYS A 15 -14.68 -0.29 -8.59
CA LYS A 15 -15.90 -0.02 -9.38
C LYS A 15 -16.44 1.40 -9.17
N ARG A 16 -15.57 2.42 -9.22
CA ARG A 16 -15.87 3.86 -8.98
C ARG A 16 -16.40 4.20 -7.58
N LYS A 17 -16.40 3.25 -6.65
CA LYS A 17 -16.73 3.49 -5.24
C LYS A 17 -15.46 3.59 -4.41
N LYS A 18 -15.48 4.48 -3.42
CA LYS A 18 -14.43 4.62 -2.42
C LYS A 18 -14.83 3.85 -1.15
N LEU A 19 -14.08 2.82 -0.81
CA LEU A 19 -14.27 2.06 0.43
C LEU A 19 -13.17 2.45 1.42
N SER A 20 -13.55 2.98 2.58
CA SER A 20 -12.60 3.43 3.60
C SER A 20 -12.67 2.55 4.84
N PHE A 21 -11.51 2.08 5.31
CA PHE A 21 -11.40 1.20 6.47
C PHE A 21 -10.46 1.80 7.50
N ARG A 22 -10.87 1.74 8.77
CA ARG A 22 -9.98 1.99 9.92
C ARG A 22 -9.20 0.72 10.21
N LEU A 23 -7.89 0.77 10.08
CA LEU A 23 -6.99 -0.36 10.22
C LEU A 23 -6.02 -0.14 11.37
N GLU A 24 -5.61 -1.24 11.97
CA GLU A 24 -4.52 -1.27 12.95
C GLU A 24 -3.34 -2.02 12.33
N GLY A 25 -2.15 -1.43 12.42
CA GLY A 25 -0.91 -2.02 11.96
C GLY A 25 0.00 -2.28 13.15
N GLU A 26 0.22 -3.54 13.53
CA GLU A 26 1.21 -3.90 14.54
C GLU A 26 2.59 -4.05 13.88
N PHE A 27 3.59 -3.39 14.43
CA PHE A 27 4.97 -3.50 13.93
C PHE A 27 5.59 -4.80 14.41
N VAL A 28 6.24 -5.54 13.50
CA VAL A 28 6.89 -6.80 13.85
C VAL A 28 8.23 -6.50 14.54
N PRO A 29 8.45 -6.95 15.79
CA PRO A 29 9.72 -6.74 16.49
C PRO A 29 10.90 -7.24 15.66
N ARG A 30 12.00 -6.47 15.66
CA ARG A 30 13.25 -6.76 14.91
C ARG A 30 13.11 -6.74 13.38
N GLN A 31 11.93 -6.47 12.82
CA GLN A 31 11.69 -6.33 11.37
C GLN A 31 11.16 -4.92 11.05
N LYS A 32 12.05 -3.92 11.02
CA LYS A 32 11.72 -2.47 10.93
C LYS A 32 10.89 -2.06 9.69
N GLY A 33 10.75 -2.92 8.69
CA GLY A 33 9.95 -2.69 7.48
C GLY A 33 8.65 -3.50 7.40
N ARG A 34 8.28 -4.24 8.44
CA ARG A 34 7.16 -5.19 8.40
C ARG A 34 6.09 -4.85 9.42
N MET A 35 4.84 -4.87 8.97
CA MET A 35 3.65 -4.66 9.79
C MET A 35 2.60 -5.73 9.51
N THR A 36 1.90 -6.15 10.55
CA THR A 36 0.70 -6.98 10.45
C THR A 36 -0.51 -6.08 10.51
N ILE A 37 -1.33 -6.09 9.47
CA ILE A 37 -2.58 -5.34 9.40
C ILE A 37 -3.69 -6.20 10.01
N ILE A 38 -4.39 -5.63 10.98
CA ILE A 38 -5.55 -6.21 11.64
C ILE A 38 -6.75 -5.32 11.32
N SER A 39 -7.81 -5.92 10.79
CA SER A 39 -9.11 -5.26 10.60
C SER A 39 -10.04 -5.69 11.73
N LYS A 40 -10.69 -4.72 12.40
CA LYS A 40 -11.72 -5.03 13.41
C LYS A 40 -12.90 -5.84 12.85
N ALA A 41 -13.09 -5.84 11.53
CA ALA A 41 -14.10 -6.64 10.85
C ALA A 41 -13.65 -8.08 10.51
N GLY A 42 -12.47 -8.53 11.01
CA GLY A 42 -12.00 -9.93 10.96
C GLY A 42 -11.56 -10.46 9.59
N THR A 43 -11.84 -9.77 8.49
CA THR A 43 -11.74 -10.31 7.12
C THR A 43 -10.48 -9.91 6.35
N LEU A 44 -9.59 -9.07 6.90
CA LEU A 44 -8.47 -8.46 6.16
C LEU A 44 -7.12 -8.57 6.88
N ASN A 45 -6.88 -9.68 7.58
CA ASN A 45 -5.58 -9.91 8.18
C ASN A 45 -4.53 -10.16 7.09
N ARG A 46 -3.49 -9.34 7.08
CA ARG A 46 -2.40 -9.44 6.10
C ARG A 46 -1.11 -8.89 6.64
N THR A 47 -0.01 -9.34 6.06
CA THR A 47 1.33 -8.79 6.33
C THR A 47 1.71 -7.82 5.22
N GLU A 48 2.27 -6.68 5.60
CA GLU A 48 2.87 -5.70 4.69
C GLU A 48 4.36 -5.54 5.00
N GLU A 49 5.21 -5.67 3.98
CA GLU A 49 6.67 -5.57 4.10
C GLU A 49 7.23 -4.58 3.07
N ILE A 50 7.94 -3.56 3.52
CA ILE A 50 8.65 -2.61 2.65
C ILE A 50 9.89 -3.31 2.09
N ILE A 51 9.87 -3.57 0.78
CA ILE A 51 11.01 -4.21 0.09
C ILE A 51 11.90 -3.20 -0.63
N CYS A 52 11.39 -1.99 -0.88
CA CYS A 52 12.16 -0.88 -1.41
C CYS A 52 11.54 0.44 -0.95
N MET A 53 12.39 1.43 -0.69
CA MET A 53 12.00 2.79 -0.36
C MET A 53 12.98 3.77 -1.00
N SER A 54 12.45 4.86 -1.59
CA SER A 54 13.26 5.97 -2.08
C SER A 54 14.02 6.64 -0.94
N LYS A 55 15.21 7.18 -1.21
CA LYS A 55 15.98 7.97 -0.23
C LYS A 55 15.22 9.19 0.28
N ARG A 56 14.39 9.80 -0.57
CA ARG A 56 13.54 10.97 -0.25
C ARG A 56 12.23 10.61 0.46
N PHE A 57 11.97 9.32 0.71
CA PHE A 57 10.70 8.83 1.28
C PHE A 57 9.44 9.24 0.48
N ILE A 58 9.58 9.39 -0.84
CA ILE A 58 8.50 9.78 -1.75
C ILE A 58 7.81 8.58 -2.39
N CYS A 59 8.49 7.44 -2.49
CA CYS A 59 7.90 6.18 -2.93
C CYS A 59 8.41 4.98 -2.15
N ALA A 60 7.58 3.94 -2.11
CA ALA A 60 7.93 2.65 -1.54
C ALA A 60 7.24 1.52 -2.31
N VAL A 61 7.91 0.37 -2.39
CA VAL A 61 7.32 -0.87 -2.86
C VAL A 61 7.06 -1.75 -1.65
N VAL A 62 5.80 -2.12 -1.48
CA VAL A 62 5.33 -2.90 -0.33
C VAL A 62 4.84 -4.25 -0.82
N ARG A 63 5.44 -5.34 -0.31
CA ARG A 63 4.92 -6.69 -0.49
C ARG A 63 3.73 -6.88 0.43
N VAL A 64 2.62 -7.33 -0.13
CA VAL A 64 1.37 -7.59 0.59
C VAL A 64 1.10 -9.09 0.54
N THR A 65 1.05 -9.71 1.71
CA THR A 65 0.80 -11.15 1.88
C THR A 65 -0.50 -11.33 2.65
N PRO A 66 -1.60 -11.78 2.01
CA PRO A 66 -2.83 -12.09 2.73
C PRO A 66 -2.60 -13.29 3.67
N ASN A 67 -3.21 -13.26 4.87
CA ASN A 67 -3.06 -14.34 5.84
C ASN A 67 -4.03 -15.52 5.58
N PHE A 68 -4.90 -15.45 4.56
CA PHE A 68 -5.84 -16.50 4.21
C PHE A 68 -5.37 -17.28 2.98
N GLY A 69 -4.71 -18.43 3.18
CA GLY A 69 -4.57 -19.57 2.26
C GLY A 69 -3.96 -19.35 0.85
N SER A 70 -3.79 -18.11 0.42
CA SER A 70 -3.34 -17.76 -0.92
C SER A 70 -1.85 -17.43 -0.88
N TYR A 71 -1.05 -18.27 -1.53
CA TYR A 71 0.38 -18.02 -1.79
C TYR A 71 0.63 -16.87 -2.79
N VAL A 72 -0.42 -16.18 -3.26
CA VAL A 72 -0.28 -15.10 -4.23
C VAL A 72 0.35 -13.87 -3.58
N LYS A 73 1.64 -13.67 -3.87
CA LYS A 73 2.36 -12.45 -3.52
C LYS A 73 1.78 -11.29 -4.33
N MET A 74 1.32 -10.27 -3.62
CA MET A 74 0.89 -8.98 -4.17
C MET A 74 1.91 -7.91 -3.83
N TYR A 75 1.96 -6.86 -4.65
CA TYR A 75 2.87 -5.74 -4.45
C TYR A 75 2.10 -4.44 -4.66
N ASP A 76 2.32 -3.49 -3.77
CA ASP A 76 1.83 -2.12 -3.90
C ASP A 76 3.00 -1.21 -4.24
N LEU A 77 2.82 -0.33 -5.23
CA LEU A 77 3.65 0.87 -5.38
C LEU A 77 2.94 2.03 -4.68
N ARG A 78 3.53 2.53 -3.60
CA ARG A 78 2.99 3.65 -2.82
C ARG A 78 3.78 4.91 -3.11
N ILE A 79 3.08 6.02 -3.33
CA ILE A 79 3.66 7.33 -3.58
C ILE A 79 3.14 8.28 -2.49
N ARG A 80 4.01 9.15 -1.99
CA ARG A 80 3.64 10.18 -1.02
C ARG A 80 2.73 11.20 -1.69
N ASN A 81 1.62 11.53 -1.04
CA ASN A 81 0.60 12.41 -1.63
C ASN A 81 1.18 13.74 -2.14
N SER A 82 2.10 14.34 -1.39
CA SER A 82 2.74 15.62 -1.73
C SER A 82 3.59 15.58 -3.02
N THR A 83 3.99 14.40 -3.49
CA THR A 83 4.83 14.22 -4.69
C THR A 83 4.11 13.49 -5.81
N THR A 84 2.79 13.31 -5.70
CA THR A 84 2.01 12.59 -6.71
C THR A 84 1.98 13.27 -8.07
N ARG A 85 2.32 14.57 -8.15
CA ARG A 85 2.44 15.31 -9.41
C ARG A 85 3.80 15.13 -10.09
N GLU A 86 4.80 14.66 -9.34
CA GLU A 86 6.14 14.37 -9.85
C GLU A 86 6.17 12.98 -10.51
N PRO A 87 7.09 12.75 -11.46
CA PRO A 87 7.36 11.40 -11.95
C PRO A 87 7.75 10.45 -10.81
N ILE A 88 7.29 9.21 -10.89
CA ILE A 88 7.68 8.15 -9.94
C ILE A 88 9.19 7.89 -10.12
N GLU A 89 9.96 7.89 -9.03
CA GLU A 89 11.38 7.52 -9.09
C GLU A 89 11.57 6.14 -9.73
N SER A 90 12.49 6.07 -10.70
CA SER A 90 12.80 4.87 -11.48
C SER A 90 13.04 3.65 -10.60
N LYS A 91 13.84 3.80 -9.53
CA LYS A 91 14.14 2.71 -8.59
C LYS A 91 12.89 2.01 -8.04
N CYS A 92 11.90 2.77 -7.57
CA CYS A 92 10.66 2.18 -7.06
C CYS A 92 9.85 1.54 -8.19
N LEU A 93 9.77 2.21 -9.33
CA LEU A 93 9.00 1.74 -10.48
C LEU A 93 9.57 0.43 -11.04
N ASP A 94 10.89 0.34 -11.22
CA ASP A 94 11.58 -0.81 -11.78
C ASP A 94 11.46 -2.02 -10.86
N ILE A 95 11.66 -1.81 -9.55
CA ILE A 95 11.46 -2.86 -8.55
C ILE A 95 9.99 -3.32 -8.54
N PHE A 96 9.03 -2.39 -8.59
CA PHE A 96 7.62 -2.75 -8.64
C PHE A 96 7.29 -3.58 -9.88
N LYS A 97 7.70 -3.13 -11.08
CA LYS A 97 7.46 -3.83 -12.35
C LYS A 97 8.08 -5.24 -12.34
N SER A 98 9.33 -5.35 -11.87
CA SER A 98 10.02 -6.63 -11.72
C SER A 98 9.26 -7.60 -10.81
N ARG A 99 8.67 -7.12 -9.71
CA ARG A 99 7.95 -7.95 -8.73
C ARG A 99 6.51 -8.26 -9.12
N ALA A 100 5.82 -7.30 -9.74
CA ALA A 100 4.47 -7.49 -10.26
C ALA A 100 4.45 -8.48 -11.45
N GLY A 101 5.56 -8.56 -12.20
CA GLY A 101 5.69 -9.45 -13.36
C GLY A 101 4.70 -9.06 -14.45
N ARG A 102 4.11 -10.06 -15.11
CA ARG A 102 3.11 -9.89 -16.19
C ARG A 102 1.68 -9.63 -15.69
N LYS A 103 1.48 -9.43 -14.38
CA LYS A 103 0.14 -9.16 -13.82
C LYS A 103 -0.37 -7.80 -14.30
N ILE A 104 -1.68 -7.67 -14.47
CA ILE A 104 -2.31 -6.38 -14.75
C ILE A 104 -2.20 -5.51 -13.49
N TYR A 105 -1.58 -4.35 -13.61
CA TYR A 105 -1.50 -3.34 -12.56
C TYR A 105 -1.88 -1.97 -13.10
N VAL A 106 -2.40 -1.11 -12.22
CA VAL A 106 -2.71 0.28 -12.53
C VAL A 106 -1.77 1.15 -11.72
N LEU A 107 -1.04 2.03 -12.40
CA LEU A 107 -0.21 3.03 -11.75
C LEU A 107 -1.05 4.27 -11.44
N TYR A 108 -0.79 4.87 -10.28
CA TYR A 108 -1.38 6.16 -9.94
C TYR A 108 -0.98 7.21 -10.98
N GLN A 109 -1.96 8.01 -11.41
CA GLN A 109 -1.74 9.14 -12.31
C GLN A 109 -2.28 10.40 -11.64
N ASN A 110 -1.75 11.59 -11.99
CA ASN A 110 -2.18 12.86 -11.38
C ASN A 110 -3.70 13.06 -11.42
N ARG A 111 -4.35 12.60 -12.50
CA ARG A 111 -5.81 12.65 -12.64
C ARG A 111 -6.60 11.83 -11.62
N CYS A 112 -5.97 10.86 -10.96
CA CYS A 112 -6.58 10.06 -9.89
C CYS A 112 -6.88 10.88 -8.62
N GLN A 113 -6.32 12.10 -8.48
CA GLN A 113 -6.70 13.02 -7.40
C GLN A 113 -8.14 13.56 -7.54
N TYR A 114 -8.65 13.63 -8.77
CA TYR A 114 -9.96 14.21 -9.08
C TYR A 114 -11.06 13.17 -9.21
N LEU A 115 -10.85 11.96 -8.67
CA LEU A 115 -11.92 10.96 -8.63
C LEU A 115 -13.09 11.55 -7.85
N PRO A 116 -14.30 11.62 -8.45
CA PRO A 116 -15.44 12.27 -7.81
C PRO A 116 -15.70 11.60 -6.45
N GLN A 117 -15.78 12.44 -5.42
CA GLN A 117 -16.44 12.04 -4.18
C GLN A 117 -17.90 11.82 -4.54
N ASP A 118 -18.37 10.60 -4.30
CA ASP A 118 -19.74 10.11 -4.40
C ASP A 118 -20.78 11.10 -4.96
N ILE A 119 -21.32 10.80 -6.14
CA ILE A 119 -22.65 11.29 -6.53
C ILE A 119 -23.60 10.77 -5.44
N LYS A 120 -24.15 11.69 -4.65
CA LYS A 120 -25.19 11.41 -3.66
C LYS A 120 -26.39 10.73 -4.28
#